data_AF-A0A6N8NP96-F1
#
_entry.id   AF-A0A6N8NP96-F1
#
_cell.length_a   1.000
_cell.length_b   1.000
_cell.length_c   1.000
_cell.angle_alpha   90.00
_cell.angle_beta   90.00
_cell.angle_gamma   90.00
#
_symmetry.space_group_name_H-M   'P 1'
#
loop_
_entity.id
_entity.type
_entity.pdbx_description
1 polymer ?
#
loop_
_entity_poly.entity_id
_entity_poly.type
_entity_poly.pdbx_seq_one_letter_code
_entity_poly.pdbx_strand_id
1 'polypeptide(L)'
;LTLTADEVATALAQHAEQRPLRQRLVALHGQIVPQQKRLAQLMVTIQNVTLEQTQRNAALNEMRQRYKEKTQQLADVKTICEQEARIKTLEAQRAQLQAGQPCPLCGSTSHPAVEAYQALEPGVNQSRLLALENEVKKLGEEGATLRGQLDALTKQLQRDENEAQSLRQDEQALTQQWQAVTASLNITLQPQDDIQPWLDAQDEHERQLRLLSQRHELQGQIAAHNQQIIQYQQQIEQRQQQLLTA
;
A
#
# COMPACT_ATOMS: atom_id res chain seq x y z
N LEU A 1 -9.49 -48.06 16.81
CA LEU A 1 -8.29 -48.40 16.03
C LEU A 1 -7.88 -49.83 16.35
N THR A 2 -7.91 -50.73 15.38
CA THR A 2 -7.42 -52.12 15.49
C THR A 2 -6.10 -52.22 14.73
N LEU A 3 -5.05 -51.61 15.29
CA LEU A 3 -3.69 -51.64 14.73
C LEU A 3 -2.83 -52.60 15.56
N THR A 4 -1.98 -53.36 14.89
CA THR A 4 -0.95 -54.19 15.50
C THR A 4 0.14 -53.33 16.15
N ALA A 5 0.96 -53.91 17.03
CA ALA A 5 2.04 -53.17 17.70
C ALA A 5 3.05 -52.55 16.71
N ASP A 6 3.36 -53.26 15.63
CA ASP A 6 4.31 -52.83 14.59
C ASP A 6 3.73 -51.68 13.73
N GLU A 7 2.45 -51.77 13.37
CA GLU A 7 1.73 -50.68 12.68
C GLU A 7 1.65 -49.42 13.54
N VAL A 8 1.45 -49.56 14.86
CA VAL A 8 1.44 -48.43 15.80
C VAL A 8 2.83 -47.80 15.91
N ALA A 9 3.88 -48.60 15.99
CA ALA A 9 5.26 -48.10 16.02
C ALA A 9 5.60 -47.33 14.74
N THR A 10 5.22 -47.87 13.58
CA THR A 10 5.40 -47.23 12.27
C THR A 10 4.64 -45.90 12.19
N ALA A 11 3.38 -45.88 12.62
CA ALA A 11 2.57 -44.66 12.62
C ALA A 11 3.14 -43.58 13.57
N LEU A 12 3.63 -43.97 14.76
CA LEU A 12 4.28 -43.05 15.70
C LEU A 12 5.58 -42.47 15.12
N ALA A 13 6.38 -43.27 14.41
CA ALA A 13 7.58 -42.79 13.71
C ALA A 13 7.22 -41.77 12.62
N GLN A 14 6.20 -42.04 11.82
CA GLN A 14 5.69 -41.10 10.82
C GLN A 14 5.23 -39.77 11.44
N HIS A 15 4.51 -39.81 12.57
CA HIS A 15 4.12 -38.60 13.31
C HIS A 15 5.32 -37.78 13.81
N ALA A 16 6.39 -38.45 14.21
CA ALA A 16 7.63 -37.81 14.64
C ALA A 16 8.32 -37.10 13.47
N GLU A 17 8.39 -37.75 12.29
CA GLU A 17 8.96 -37.18 11.07
C GLU A 17 8.13 -35.99 10.55
N GLN A 18 6.80 -36.05 10.66
CA GLN A 18 5.91 -34.98 10.21
C GLN A 18 5.81 -33.80 11.18
N ARG A 19 6.23 -33.95 12.44
CA ARG A 19 6.17 -32.88 13.44
C ARG A 19 6.90 -31.58 13.02
N PRO A 20 8.14 -31.58 12.52
CA PRO A 20 8.79 -30.36 12.04
C PRO A 20 8.04 -29.72 10.85
N LEU A 21 7.43 -30.52 9.98
CA LEU A 21 6.61 -30.02 8.87
C LEU A 21 5.35 -29.32 9.39
N ARG A 22 4.68 -29.88 10.40
CA ARG A 22 3.53 -29.25 11.09
C ARG A 22 3.92 -27.91 11.72
N GLN A 23 5.05 -27.86 12.41
CA GLN A 23 5.57 -26.60 12.98
C GLN A 23 5.88 -25.56 11.91
N ARG A 24 6.47 -25.99 10.79
CA ARG A 24 6.74 -25.11 9.64
C ARG A 24 5.44 -24.58 9.03
N LEU A 25 4.42 -25.42 8.90
CA LEU A 25 3.09 -25.02 8.42
C LEU A 25 2.50 -23.90 9.29
N VAL A 26 2.53 -24.07 10.61
CA VAL A 26 2.06 -23.04 11.57
C VAL A 26 2.85 -21.74 11.42
N ALA A 27 4.18 -21.82 11.33
CA ALA A 27 5.02 -20.64 11.16
C ALA A 27 4.73 -19.90 9.84
N LEU A 28 4.48 -20.64 8.76
CA LEU A 28 4.12 -20.05 7.46
C LEU A 28 2.73 -19.41 7.50
N HIS A 29 1.73 -20.07 8.11
CA HIS A 29 0.38 -19.50 8.29
C HIS A 29 0.42 -18.17 9.01
N GLY A 30 1.18 -18.12 10.11
CA GLY A 30 1.38 -16.90 10.91
C GLY A 30 2.15 -15.79 10.19
N GLN A 31 2.82 -16.07 9.08
CA GLN A 31 3.50 -15.07 8.24
C GLN A 31 2.64 -14.62 7.07
N ILE A 32 2.00 -15.56 6.36
CA ILE A 32 1.23 -15.29 5.14
C ILE A 32 0.00 -14.43 5.46
N VAL A 33 -0.80 -14.79 6.46
CA VAL A 33 -2.07 -14.10 6.76
C VAL A 33 -1.86 -12.61 7.11
N PRO A 34 -0.93 -12.23 8.01
CA PRO A 34 -0.66 -10.82 8.27
C PRO A 34 -0.10 -10.07 7.05
N GLN A 35 0.73 -10.74 6.25
CA GLN A 35 1.33 -10.14 5.06
C GLN A 35 0.29 -9.83 3.97
N GLN A 36 -0.63 -10.76 3.73
CA GLN A 36 -1.78 -10.55 2.84
C GLN A 36 -2.65 -9.39 3.29
N LYS A 37 -2.93 -9.31 4.60
CA LYS A 37 -3.69 -8.20 5.17
C LYS A 37 -2.98 -6.86 4.99
N ARG A 38 -1.66 -6.82 5.23
CA ARG A 38 -0.83 -5.62 5.01
C ARG A 38 -0.85 -5.20 3.55
N LEU A 39 -0.67 -6.13 2.62
CA LEU A 39 -0.71 -5.86 1.19
C LEU A 39 -2.07 -5.29 0.77
N ALA A 40 -3.17 -5.87 1.24
CA ALA A 40 -4.52 -5.36 0.95
C ALA A 40 -4.73 -3.93 1.46
N GLN A 41 -4.29 -3.62 2.68
CA GLN A 41 -4.36 -2.27 3.25
C GLN A 41 -3.50 -1.26 2.46
N LEU A 42 -2.30 -1.67 2.06
CA LEU A 42 -1.40 -0.85 1.26
C LEU A 42 -1.99 -0.58 -0.14
N MET A 43 -2.62 -1.57 -0.76
CA MET A 43 -3.30 -1.40 -2.05
C MET A 43 -4.45 -0.39 -1.99
N VAL A 44 -5.23 -0.39 -0.90
CA VAL A 44 -6.27 0.65 -0.68
C VAL A 44 -5.64 2.03 -0.50
N THR A 45 -4.53 2.11 0.23
CA THR A 45 -3.80 3.37 0.43
C THR A 45 -3.27 3.93 -0.89
N ILE A 46 -2.62 3.09 -1.71
CA ILE A 46 -2.16 3.41 -3.06
C ILE A 46 -3.32 3.94 -3.90
N GLN A 47 -4.47 3.24 -3.91
CA GLN A 47 -5.63 3.67 -4.68
C GLN A 47 -6.16 5.05 -4.26
N ASN A 48 -6.22 5.32 -2.96
CA ASN A 48 -6.66 6.62 -2.44
C ASN A 48 -5.68 7.74 -2.82
N VAL A 49 -4.37 7.51 -2.69
CA VAL A 49 -3.32 8.47 -3.05
C VAL A 49 -3.30 8.73 -4.56
N THR A 50 -3.50 7.70 -5.40
CA THR A 50 -3.64 7.86 -6.85
C THR A 50 -4.85 8.73 -7.20
N LEU A 51 -6.00 8.53 -6.54
CA LEU A 51 -7.17 9.36 -6.73
C LEU A 51 -6.90 10.82 -6.33
N GLU A 52 -6.25 11.05 -5.20
CA GLU A 52 -5.85 12.39 -4.76
C GLU A 52 -4.88 13.06 -5.74
N GLN A 53 -3.89 12.31 -6.25
CA GLN A 53 -2.94 12.78 -7.25
C GLN A 53 -3.64 13.20 -8.54
N THR A 54 -4.59 12.39 -9.04
CA THR A 54 -5.35 12.72 -10.26
C THR A 54 -6.21 13.97 -10.08
N GLN A 55 -6.88 14.12 -8.95
CA GLN A 55 -7.66 15.32 -8.62
C GLN A 55 -6.78 16.58 -8.54
N ARG A 56 -5.65 16.50 -7.82
CA ARG A 56 -4.71 17.63 -7.72
C ARG A 56 -4.06 17.98 -9.05
N ASN A 57 -3.78 17.00 -9.90
CA ASN A 57 -3.23 17.25 -11.23
C ASN A 57 -4.25 17.95 -12.13
N ALA A 58 -5.53 17.59 -12.04
CA ALA A 58 -6.61 18.30 -12.72
C ALA A 58 -6.71 19.77 -12.23
N ALA A 59 -6.69 19.99 -10.92
CA ALA A 59 -6.69 21.33 -10.33
C ALA A 59 -5.48 22.16 -10.78
N LEU A 60 -4.29 21.56 -10.86
CA LEU A 60 -3.08 22.24 -11.34
C LEU A 60 -3.21 22.64 -12.81
N ASN A 61 -3.82 21.79 -13.65
CA ASN A 61 -4.04 22.10 -15.06
C ASN A 61 -5.05 23.24 -15.25
N GLU A 62 -6.16 23.22 -14.50
CA GLU A 62 -7.11 24.34 -14.49
C GLU A 62 -6.42 25.64 -14.06
N MET A 63 -5.61 25.57 -13.01
CA MET A 63 -4.87 26.71 -12.51
C MET A 63 -3.86 27.27 -13.51
N ARG A 64 -3.18 26.40 -14.27
CA ARG A 64 -2.30 26.81 -15.37
C ARG A 64 -3.06 27.54 -16.47
N GLN A 65 -4.28 27.13 -16.80
CA GLN A 65 -5.11 27.84 -17.78
C GLN A 65 -5.50 29.22 -17.25
N ARG A 66 -6.01 29.32 -16.01
CA ARG A 66 -6.34 30.61 -15.38
C ARG A 66 -5.13 31.55 -15.30
N TYR A 67 -3.96 31.03 -14.95
CA TYR A 67 -2.72 31.80 -14.93
C TYR A 67 -2.38 32.36 -16.31
N LYS A 68 -2.49 31.54 -17.37
CA LYS A 68 -2.23 31.96 -18.75
C LYS A 68 -3.19 33.06 -19.19
N GLU A 69 -4.49 32.90 -18.93
CA GLU A 69 -5.52 33.89 -19.25
C GLU A 69 -5.28 35.22 -18.53
N LYS A 70 -5.00 35.18 -17.22
CA LYS A 70 -4.74 36.38 -16.41
C LYS A 70 -3.44 37.07 -16.79
N THR A 71 -2.41 36.31 -17.15
CA THR A 71 -1.15 36.86 -17.66
C THR A 71 -1.36 37.58 -18.99
N GLN A 72 -2.22 37.04 -19.88
CA GLN A 72 -2.59 37.73 -21.11
C GLN A 72 -3.36 39.02 -20.83
N GLN A 73 -4.40 38.97 -19.98
CA GLN A 73 -5.15 40.16 -19.58
C GLN A 73 -4.25 41.24 -18.95
N LEU A 74 -3.26 40.81 -18.17
CA LEU A 74 -2.27 41.71 -17.58
C LEU A 74 -1.45 42.42 -18.66
N ALA A 75 -0.97 41.70 -19.67
CA ALA A 75 -0.21 42.28 -20.78
C ALA A 75 -1.05 43.27 -21.60
N ASP A 76 -2.33 42.93 -21.85
CA ASP A 76 -3.26 43.80 -22.58
C ASP A 76 -3.52 45.10 -21.81
N VAL A 77 -3.81 45.00 -20.50
CA VAL A 77 -4.05 46.18 -19.64
C VAL A 77 -2.80 47.03 -19.45
N LYS A 78 -1.59 46.44 -19.42
CA LYS A 78 -0.33 47.19 -19.44
C LYS A 78 -0.23 48.06 -20.68
N THR A 79 -0.52 47.49 -21.84
CA THR A 79 -0.51 48.21 -23.12
C THR A 79 -1.52 49.37 -23.11
N ILE A 80 -2.72 49.16 -22.55
CA ILE A 80 -3.73 50.21 -22.40
C ILE A 80 -3.21 51.34 -21.48
N CYS A 81 -2.64 51.00 -20.32
CA CYS A 81 -2.10 52.01 -19.39
C CYS A 81 -0.96 52.83 -20.02
N GLU A 82 -0.09 52.20 -20.81
CA GLU A 82 0.98 52.89 -21.55
C GLU A 82 0.41 53.87 -22.60
N GLN A 83 -0.64 53.45 -23.32
CA GLN A 83 -1.34 54.30 -24.28
C GLN A 83 -2.02 55.49 -23.59
N GLU A 84 -2.69 55.26 -22.45
CA GLU A 84 -3.30 56.32 -21.63
C GLU A 84 -2.25 57.34 -21.14
N ALA A 85 -1.09 56.88 -20.68
CA ALA A 85 0.01 57.76 -20.26
C ALA A 85 0.53 58.62 -21.43
N ARG A 86 0.65 58.03 -22.63
CA ARG A 86 1.03 58.74 -23.84
C ARG A 86 -0.03 59.77 -24.25
N ILE A 87 -1.32 59.41 -24.22
CA ILE A 87 -2.43 60.32 -24.50
C ILE A 87 -2.39 61.51 -23.55
N LYS A 88 -2.26 61.26 -22.24
CA LYS A 88 -2.16 62.32 -21.22
C LYS A 88 -0.99 63.27 -21.47
N THR A 89 0.15 62.75 -21.93
CA THR A 89 1.33 63.56 -22.27
C THR A 89 1.05 64.46 -23.47
N LEU A 90 0.40 63.91 -24.51
CA LEU A 90 0.00 64.66 -25.70
C LEU A 90 -1.08 65.70 -25.39
N GLU A 91 -2.04 65.39 -24.52
CA GLU A 91 -3.05 66.33 -24.03
C GLU A 91 -2.42 67.50 -23.26
N ALA A 92 -1.45 67.22 -22.38
CA ALA A 92 -0.72 68.26 -21.67
C ALA A 92 0.07 69.18 -22.63
N GLN A 93 0.69 68.61 -23.67
CA GLN A 93 1.35 69.39 -24.71
C GLN A 93 0.36 70.21 -25.54
N ARG A 94 -0.83 69.65 -25.85
CA ARG A 94 -1.90 70.37 -26.55
C ARG A 94 -2.43 71.56 -25.75
N ALA A 95 -2.57 71.41 -24.45
CA ALA A 95 -3.01 72.50 -23.56
C ALA A 95 -2.03 73.71 -23.54
N GLN A 96 -0.78 73.52 -23.99
CA GLN A 96 0.23 74.59 -24.08
C GLN A 96 0.21 75.33 -25.42
N LEU A 97 -0.60 74.90 -26.39
CA LEU A 97 -0.67 75.51 -27.72
C LEU A 97 -1.44 76.83 -27.66
N GLN A 98 -0.87 77.89 -28.22
CA GLN A 98 -1.46 79.23 -28.29
C GLN A 98 -1.78 79.60 -29.74
N ALA A 99 -2.92 80.24 -29.98
CA ALA A 99 -3.34 80.67 -31.31
C ALA A 99 -2.31 81.63 -31.93
N GLY A 100 -1.85 81.33 -33.15
CA GLY A 100 -0.91 82.17 -33.91
C GLY A 100 0.58 81.94 -33.62
N GLN A 101 0.94 81.15 -32.60
CA GLN A 101 2.33 80.74 -32.34
C GLN A 101 2.62 79.37 -32.99
N PRO A 102 3.81 79.15 -33.57
CA PRO A 102 4.16 77.87 -34.19
C PRO A 102 4.29 76.78 -33.13
N CYS A 103 3.59 75.66 -33.34
CA CYS A 103 3.66 74.50 -32.46
C CYS A 103 5.06 73.87 -32.45
N PRO A 104 5.66 73.56 -31.28
CA PRO A 104 7.01 72.99 -31.20
C PRO A 104 7.11 71.55 -31.73
N LEU A 105 5.97 70.85 -31.90
CA LEU A 105 5.93 69.46 -32.39
C LEU A 105 5.73 69.37 -33.91
N CYS A 106 5.05 70.34 -34.54
CA CYS A 106 4.71 70.25 -35.97
C CYS A 106 4.87 71.55 -36.76
N GLY A 107 5.22 72.67 -36.13
CA GLY A 107 5.51 73.95 -36.78
C GLY A 107 4.29 74.75 -37.29
N SER A 108 3.07 74.18 -37.24
CA SER A 108 1.85 74.88 -37.66
C SER A 108 1.40 75.91 -36.62
N THR A 109 0.82 77.02 -37.09
CA THR A 109 0.26 78.10 -36.27
C THR A 109 -1.26 78.00 -36.07
N SER A 110 -1.91 76.97 -36.65
CA SER A 110 -3.36 76.78 -36.63
C SER A 110 -3.76 75.33 -36.29
N HIS A 111 -4.62 75.18 -35.28
CA HIS A 111 -5.10 73.90 -34.75
C HIS A 111 -6.60 73.89 -34.42
N PRO A 112 -7.48 73.90 -35.44
CA PRO A 112 -8.92 74.03 -35.27
C PRO A 112 -9.59 72.83 -34.56
N ALA A 113 -8.93 71.67 -34.47
CA ALA A 113 -9.48 70.45 -33.87
C ALA A 113 -9.13 70.27 -32.38
N VAL A 114 -8.36 71.18 -31.76
CA VAL A 114 -7.92 71.05 -30.36
C VAL A 114 -9.09 71.26 -29.39
N GLU A 115 -10.07 72.09 -29.74
CA GLU A 115 -11.26 72.35 -28.91
C GLU A 115 -12.22 71.14 -28.81
N ALA A 116 -12.12 70.16 -29.72
CA ALA A 116 -13.04 69.02 -29.81
C ALA A 116 -12.63 67.80 -28.96
N TYR A 117 -11.38 67.73 -28.50
CA TYR A 117 -10.88 66.59 -27.72
C TYR A 117 -11.00 66.86 -26.22
N GLN A 118 -12.05 66.32 -25.62
CA GLN A 118 -12.34 66.41 -24.19
C GLN A 118 -11.63 65.27 -23.41
N ALA A 119 -11.20 65.60 -22.18
CA ALA A 119 -10.26 64.84 -21.37
C ALA A 119 -10.71 63.41 -21.02
N LEU A 120 -9.82 62.43 -21.23
CA LEU A 120 -9.94 61.08 -20.68
C LEU A 120 -9.55 61.10 -19.20
N GLU A 121 -10.40 60.54 -18.31
CA GLU A 121 -10.05 60.35 -16.90
C GLU A 121 -9.17 59.10 -16.70
N PRO A 122 -7.87 59.25 -16.35
CA PRO A 122 -6.98 58.11 -16.14
C PRO A 122 -7.10 57.61 -14.69
N GLY A 123 -7.28 56.30 -14.49
CA GLY A 123 -7.19 55.69 -13.15
C GLY A 123 -7.84 54.32 -13.02
N VAL A 124 -8.88 54.05 -13.81
CA VAL A 124 -9.61 52.77 -13.81
C VAL A 124 -8.70 51.63 -14.28
N ASN A 125 -8.01 51.82 -15.40
CA ASN A 125 -7.11 50.80 -15.95
C ASN A 125 -5.84 50.60 -15.10
N GLN A 126 -5.37 51.65 -14.44
CA GLN A 126 -4.23 51.55 -13.53
C GLN A 126 -4.58 50.78 -12.24
N SER A 127 -5.79 50.96 -11.72
CA SER A 127 -6.30 50.14 -10.61
C SER A 127 -6.51 48.68 -11.03
N ARG A 128 -7.04 48.46 -12.24
CA ARG A 128 -7.19 47.13 -12.84
C ARG A 128 -5.85 46.44 -13.05
N LEU A 129 -4.82 47.19 -13.45
CA LEU A 129 -3.46 46.70 -13.63
C LEU A 129 -2.92 46.11 -12.33
N LEU A 130 -2.96 46.89 -11.24
CA LEU A 130 -2.50 46.44 -9.92
C LEU A 130 -3.27 45.22 -9.41
N ALA A 131 -4.59 45.17 -9.65
CA ALA A 131 -5.41 44.01 -9.29
C ALA A 131 -4.97 42.74 -10.05
N LEU A 132 -4.73 42.86 -11.37
CA LEU A 132 -4.26 41.74 -12.20
C LEU A 132 -2.85 41.29 -11.82
N GLU A 133 -1.94 42.20 -11.48
CA GLU A 133 -0.58 41.85 -11.02
C GLU A 133 -0.62 41.01 -9.74
N ASN A 134 -1.44 41.42 -8.76
CA ASN A 134 -1.63 40.68 -7.53
C ASN A 134 -2.28 39.31 -7.78
N GLU A 135 -3.27 39.23 -8.68
CA GLU A 135 -3.94 37.98 -9.02
C GLU A 135 -3.00 36.99 -9.72
N VAL A 136 -2.22 37.44 -10.70
CA VAL A 136 -1.21 36.61 -11.39
C VAL A 136 -0.15 36.11 -10.41
N LYS A 137 0.33 36.99 -9.52
CA LYS A 137 1.31 36.60 -8.48
C LYS A 137 0.72 35.52 -7.55
N LYS A 138 -0.50 35.72 -7.05
CA LYS A 138 -1.19 34.76 -6.19
C LYS A 138 -1.39 33.41 -6.88
N LEU A 139 -1.82 33.41 -8.13
CA LEU A 139 -1.95 32.17 -8.93
C LEU A 139 -0.61 31.47 -9.14
N GLY A 140 0.49 32.21 -9.25
CA GLY A 140 1.84 31.63 -9.33
C GLY A 140 2.25 30.92 -8.04
N GLU A 141 2.02 31.54 -6.88
CA GLU A 141 2.36 31.01 -5.56
C GLU A 141 1.53 29.76 -5.20
N GLU A 142 0.21 29.83 -5.42
CA GLU A 142 -0.70 28.71 -5.21
C GLU A 142 -0.38 27.54 -6.17
N GLY A 143 -0.02 27.84 -7.43
CA GLY A 143 0.38 26.83 -8.41
C GLY A 143 1.73 26.16 -8.09
N ALA A 144 2.69 26.90 -7.54
CA ALA A 144 3.93 26.34 -7.04
C ALA A 144 3.70 25.42 -5.83
N THR A 145 2.82 25.83 -4.92
CA THR A 145 2.41 25.04 -3.75
C THR A 145 1.77 23.71 -4.17
N LEU A 146 0.79 23.76 -5.08
CA LEU A 146 0.09 22.57 -5.57
C LEU A 146 1.04 21.61 -6.30
N ARG A 147 2.02 22.13 -7.04
CA ARG A 147 3.07 21.32 -7.68
C ARG A 147 3.94 20.61 -6.64
N GLY A 148 4.37 21.30 -5.59
CA GLY A 148 5.12 20.67 -4.49
C GLY A 148 4.34 19.56 -3.79
N GLN A 149 3.04 19.75 -3.59
CA GLN A 149 2.15 18.71 -3.06
C GLN A 149 2.05 17.49 -4.00
N LEU A 150 1.92 17.71 -5.31
CA LEU A 150 1.90 16.63 -6.30
C LEU A 150 3.23 15.86 -6.35
N ASP A 151 4.36 16.54 -6.26
CA ASP A 151 5.68 15.89 -6.21
C ASP A 151 5.81 15.02 -4.96
N ALA A 152 5.30 15.49 -3.81
CA ALA A 152 5.28 14.72 -2.56
C ALA A 152 4.39 13.47 -2.68
N LEU A 153 3.16 13.61 -3.21
CA LEU A 153 2.26 12.48 -3.45
C LEU A 153 2.86 11.48 -4.43
N THR A 154 3.51 11.95 -5.50
CA THR A 154 4.14 11.08 -6.51
C THR A 154 5.27 10.26 -5.90
N LYS A 155 6.10 10.87 -5.04
CA LYS A 155 7.15 10.16 -4.30
C LYS A 155 6.57 9.18 -3.27
N GLN A 156 5.45 9.52 -2.64
CA GLN A 156 4.76 8.59 -1.75
C GLN A 156 4.24 7.38 -2.51
N LEU A 157 3.51 7.61 -3.61
CA LEU A 157 2.95 6.57 -4.45
C LEU A 157 4.04 5.60 -4.93
N GLN A 158 5.16 6.11 -5.45
CA GLN A 158 6.27 5.27 -5.90
C GLN A 158 6.86 4.41 -4.76
N ARG A 159 6.95 4.93 -3.54
CA ARG A 159 7.44 4.16 -2.38
C ARG A 159 6.46 3.07 -2.01
N ASP A 160 5.18 3.40 -1.93
CA ASP A 160 4.13 2.47 -1.55
C ASP A 160 3.97 1.35 -2.61
N GLU A 161 4.07 1.68 -3.90
CA GLU A 161 4.06 0.71 -5.00
C GLU A 161 5.27 -0.23 -4.96
N ASN A 162 6.47 0.30 -4.68
CA ASN A 162 7.67 -0.53 -4.52
C ASN A 162 7.54 -1.47 -3.31
N GLU A 163 7.02 -0.99 -2.18
CA GLU A 163 6.74 -1.81 -1.01
C GLU A 163 5.70 -2.90 -1.32
N ALA A 164 4.61 -2.55 -1.99
CA ALA A 164 3.59 -3.51 -2.40
C ALA A 164 4.17 -4.59 -3.32
N GLN A 165 5.07 -4.23 -4.24
CA GLN A 165 5.74 -5.18 -5.11
C GLN A 165 6.66 -6.13 -4.33
N SER A 166 7.43 -5.62 -3.38
CA SER A 166 8.25 -6.45 -2.49
C SER A 166 7.39 -7.42 -1.69
N LEU A 167 6.31 -6.92 -1.07
CA LEU A 167 5.39 -7.75 -0.29
C LEU A 167 4.74 -8.86 -1.13
N ARG A 168 4.41 -8.60 -2.40
CA ARG A 168 3.88 -9.63 -3.32
C ARG A 168 4.91 -10.71 -3.65
N GLN A 169 6.16 -10.33 -3.87
CA GLN A 169 7.24 -11.29 -4.13
C GLN A 169 7.49 -12.19 -2.92
N ASP A 170 7.56 -11.58 -1.74
CA ASP A 170 7.71 -12.31 -0.47
C ASP A 170 6.51 -13.23 -0.21
N GLU A 171 5.28 -12.77 -0.45
CA GLU A 171 4.06 -13.59 -0.33
C GLU A 171 4.09 -14.79 -1.28
N GLN A 172 4.51 -14.58 -2.53
CA GLN A 172 4.65 -15.66 -3.51
C GLN A 172 5.68 -16.71 -3.03
N ALA A 173 6.82 -16.27 -2.49
CA ALA A 173 7.82 -17.17 -1.94
C ALA A 173 7.29 -17.97 -0.75
N LEU A 174 6.56 -17.32 0.17
CA LEU A 174 5.92 -18.01 1.30
C LEU A 174 4.84 -18.99 0.83
N THR A 175 4.06 -18.64 -0.18
CA THR A 175 3.03 -19.51 -0.76
C THR A 175 3.63 -20.74 -1.41
N GLN A 176 4.78 -20.62 -2.08
CA GLN A 176 5.50 -21.78 -2.62
C GLN A 176 6.03 -22.68 -1.50
N GLN A 177 6.56 -22.11 -0.43
CA GLN A 177 7.00 -22.89 0.74
C GLN A 177 5.82 -23.59 1.42
N TRP A 178 4.66 -22.93 1.49
CA TRP A 178 3.42 -23.54 1.95
C TRP A 178 3.06 -24.75 1.11
N GLN A 179 3.00 -24.59 -0.20
CA GLN A 179 2.67 -25.68 -1.14
C GLN A 179 3.62 -26.88 -1.00
N ALA A 180 4.92 -26.62 -0.82
CA ALA A 180 5.91 -27.67 -0.59
C ALA A 180 5.61 -28.43 0.72
N VAL A 181 5.34 -27.73 1.80
CA VAL A 181 5.03 -28.34 3.11
C VAL A 181 3.71 -29.11 3.07
N THR A 182 2.66 -28.54 2.47
CA THR A 182 1.36 -29.23 2.33
C THR A 182 1.47 -30.47 1.45
N ALA A 183 2.29 -30.44 0.39
CA ALA A 183 2.56 -31.61 -0.44
C ALA A 183 3.32 -32.69 0.35
N SER A 184 4.35 -32.34 1.12
CA SER A 184 5.08 -33.29 1.98
C SER A 184 4.20 -33.90 3.08
N LEU A 185 3.22 -33.15 3.58
CA LEU A 185 2.23 -33.62 4.55
C LEU A 185 1.05 -34.35 3.89
N ASN A 186 0.97 -34.37 2.55
CA ASN A 186 -0.13 -34.92 1.76
C ASN A 186 -1.52 -34.34 2.15
N ILE A 187 -1.58 -33.01 2.29
CA ILE A 187 -2.80 -32.26 2.64
C ILE A 187 -3.12 -31.19 1.59
N THR A 188 -4.36 -30.71 1.58
CA THR A 188 -4.88 -29.73 0.60
C THR A 188 -5.25 -28.37 1.19
N LEU A 189 -4.85 -28.10 2.44
CA LEU A 189 -5.11 -26.84 3.13
C LEU A 189 -4.53 -25.64 2.37
N GLN A 190 -5.33 -24.58 2.27
CA GLN A 190 -4.94 -23.30 1.71
C GLN A 190 -4.38 -22.38 2.81
N PRO A 191 -3.50 -21.41 2.47
CA PRO A 191 -2.92 -20.49 3.45
C PRO A 191 -3.94 -19.66 4.25
N GLN A 192 -5.13 -19.46 3.71
CA GLN A 192 -6.23 -18.68 4.30
C GLN A 192 -7.26 -19.53 5.05
N ASP A 193 -7.12 -20.85 5.03
CA ASP A 193 -7.95 -21.74 5.82
C ASP A 193 -7.60 -21.61 7.31
N ASP A 194 -8.56 -21.97 8.17
CA ASP A 194 -8.26 -22.24 9.57
C ASP A 194 -7.57 -23.60 9.69
N ILE A 195 -6.29 -23.58 10.08
CA ILE A 195 -5.48 -24.80 10.24
C ILE A 195 -5.62 -25.46 11.61
N GLN A 196 -6.21 -24.79 12.60
CA GLN A 196 -6.31 -25.32 13.97
C GLN A 196 -7.05 -26.65 14.05
N PRO A 197 -8.23 -26.84 13.40
CA PRO A 197 -8.94 -28.11 13.45
C PRO A 197 -8.11 -29.29 12.93
N TRP A 198 -7.26 -29.06 11.92
CA TRP A 198 -6.37 -30.09 11.39
C TRP A 198 -5.23 -30.42 12.36
N LEU A 199 -4.61 -29.40 12.97
CA LEU A 199 -3.55 -29.59 13.96
C LEU A 199 -4.05 -30.37 15.18
N ASP A 200 -5.23 -30.00 15.69
CA ASP A 200 -5.87 -30.67 16.82
C ASP A 200 -6.16 -32.15 16.51
N ALA A 201 -6.64 -32.44 15.29
CA ALA A 201 -6.86 -33.80 14.84
C ALA A 201 -5.56 -34.62 14.76
N GLN A 202 -4.45 -34.03 14.32
CA GLN A 202 -3.15 -34.70 14.28
C GLN A 202 -2.62 -34.98 15.69
N ASP A 203 -2.77 -34.04 16.62
CA ASP A 203 -2.33 -34.21 18.01
C ASP A 203 -3.18 -35.25 18.75
N GLU A 204 -4.49 -35.27 18.51
CA GLU A 204 -5.38 -36.29 19.05
C GLU A 204 -5.05 -37.68 18.48
N HIS A 205 -4.81 -37.79 17.17
CA HIS A 205 -4.42 -39.06 16.57
C HIS A 205 -3.11 -39.59 17.18
N GLU A 206 -2.11 -38.72 17.34
CA GLU A 206 -0.84 -39.07 17.97
C GLU A 206 -1.02 -39.49 19.44
N ARG A 207 -1.91 -38.83 20.20
CA ARG A 207 -2.27 -39.26 21.56
C ARG A 207 -2.89 -40.66 21.58
N GLN A 208 -3.82 -40.94 20.66
CA GLN A 208 -4.46 -42.26 20.57
C GLN A 208 -3.47 -43.37 20.23
N LEU A 209 -2.52 -43.12 19.32
CA LEU A 209 -1.46 -44.06 18.98
C LEU A 209 -0.55 -44.36 20.17
N ARG A 210 -0.17 -43.33 20.95
CA ARG A 210 0.62 -43.53 22.18
C ARG A 210 -0.11 -44.40 23.20
N LEU A 211 -1.40 -44.12 23.44
CA LEU A 211 -2.21 -44.93 24.35
C LEU A 211 -2.32 -46.39 23.87
N LEU A 212 -2.46 -46.61 22.56
CA LEU A 212 -2.51 -47.94 21.98
C LEU A 212 -1.16 -48.68 22.09
N SER A 213 -0.05 -47.97 21.87
CA SER A 213 1.31 -48.50 22.07
C SER A 213 1.52 -48.95 23.53
N GLN A 214 1.13 -48.12 24.49
CA GLN A 214 1.20 -48.47 25.92
C GLN A 214 0.33 -49.68 26.25
N ARG A 215 -0.87 -49.79 25.67
CA ARG A 215 -1.73 -50.96 25.84
C ARG A 215 -1.04 -52.24 25.32
N HIS A 216 -0.43 -52.19 24.13
CA HIS A 216 0.30 -53.33 23.56
C HIS A 216 1.48 -53.75 24.44
N GLU A 217 2.24 -52.80 24.97
CA GLU A 217 3.34 -53.06 25.91
C GLU A 217 2.84 -53.79 27.16
N LEU A 218 1.78 -53.29 27.80
CA LEU A 218 1.17 -53.92 28.96
C LEU A 218 0.63 -55.32 28.66
N GLN A 219 0.02 -55.53 27.49
CA GLN A 219 -0.43 -56.85 27.06
C GLN A 219 0.74 -57.84 26.89
N GLY A 220 1.86 -57.38 26.34
CA GLY A 220 3.09 -58.17 26.24
C GLY A 220 3.65 -58.56 27.62
N GLN A 221 3.67 -57.62 28.57
CA GLN A 221 4.10 -57.89 29.96
C GLN A 221 3.18 -58.92 30.64
N ILE A 222 1.86 -58.79 30.49
CA ILE A 222 0.89 -59.76 31.02
C ILE A 222 1.13 -61.14 30.41
N ALA A 223 1.34 -61.23 29.09
CA ALA A 223 1.61 -62.51 28.44
C ALA A 223 2.92 -63.15 28.94
N ALA A 224 3.97 -62.36 29.13
CA ALA A 224 5.25 -62.83 29.67
C ALA A 224 5.10 -63.33 31.13
N HIS A 225 4.39 -62.60 31.98
CA HIS A 225 4.11 -63.04 33.36
C HIS A 225 3.26 -64.31 33.40
N ASN A 226 2.25 -64.44 32.53
CA ASN A 226 1.46 -65.66 32.43
C ASN A 226 2.32 -66.86 32.01
N GLN A 227 3.25 -66.68 31.07
CA GLN A 227 4.22 -67.73 30.72
C GLN A 227 5.11 -68.12 31.90
N GLN A 228 5.59 -67.15 32.69
CA GLN A 228 6.36 -67.42 33.91
C GLN A 228 5.54 -68.22 34.94
N ILE A 229 4.27 -67.86 35.14
CA ILE A 229 3.36 -68.60 36.04
C ILE A 229 3.21 -70.05 35.58
N ILE A 230 2.97 -70.29 34.29
CA ILE A 230 2.87 -71.64 33.72
C ILE A 230 4.18 -72.42 33.93
N GLN A 231 5.33 -71.78 33.69
CA GLN A 231 6.64 -72.41 33.92
C GLN A 231 6.85 -72.79 35.39
N TYR A 232 6.52 -71.91 36.34
CA TYR A 232 6.63 -72.20 37.76
C TYR A 232 5.68 -73.32 38.19
N GLN A 233 4.44 -73.35 37.67
CA GLN A 233 3.49 -74.43 37.94
C GLN A 233 4.04 -75.79 37.47
N GLN A 234 4.57 -75.86 36.25
CA GLN A 234 5.18 -77.08 35.72
C GLN A 234 6.38 -77.54 36.57
N GLN A 235 7.23 -76.61 37.02
CA GLN A 235 8.35 -76.94 37.91
C GLN A 235 7.88 -77.48 39.26
N ILE A 236 6.81 -76.92 39.82
CA ILE A 236 6.21 -77.38 41.08
C ILE A 236 5.67 -78.81 40.89
N GLU A 237 4.91 -79.07 39.84
CA GLU A 237 4.36 -80.39 39.52
C GLU A 237 5.46 -81.44 39.33
N GLN A 238 6.52 -81.10 38.59
CA GLN A 238 7.67 -82.00 38.39
C GLN A 238 8.36 -82.35 39.71
N ARG A 239 8.58 -81.35 40.59
CA ARG A 239 9.17 -81.59 41.91
C ARG A 239 8.27 -82.46 42.79
N GLN A 240 6.96 -82.23 42.76
CA GLN A 240 6.00 -83.07 43.49
C GLN A 240 6.04 -84.52 43.02
N GLN A 241 6.08 -84.75 41.70
CA GLN A 241 6.21 -86.10 41.15
C GLN A 241 7.52 -86.78 41.55
N GLN A 242 8.65 -86.07 41.52
CA GLN A 242 9.94 -86.59 41.97
C GLN A 242 9.97 -86.96 43.46
N LEU A 243 9.25 -86.21 44.29
CA LEU A 243 9.12 -86.52 45.72
C LEU A 243 8.20 -87.72 46.00
N LEU A 244 7.29 -88.05 45.08
CA LEU A 244 6.38 -89.20 45.19
C LEU A 244 6.99 -90.50 44.65
N THR A 245 8.01 -90.41 43.79
CA THR A 245 8.71 -91.55 43.20
C THR A 245 10.04 -91.89 43.88
N ALA A 246 10.47 -91.08 44.85
CA ALA A 246 11.62 -91.33 45.73
C ALA A 246 11.17 -92.01 47.03
#